data_AF-A0A0F6YI51-F1
#
_entry.id   AF-A0A0F6YI51-F1
#
_cell.length_a   1.000
_cell.length_b   1.000
_cell.length_c   1.000
_cell.angle_alpha   90.00
_cell.angle_beta   90.00
_cell.angle_gamma   90.00
#
_symmetry.space_group_name_H-M   'P 1'
#
loop_
_entity.id
_entity.type
_entity.pdbx_description
1 polymer ?
#
loop_
_entity_poly.entity_id
_entity_poly.type
_entity_poly.pdbx_seq_one_letter_code
_entity_poly.pdbx_strand_id
1 'polypeptide(L)'
;MRARLALLCAAIALVACTSEDDDATRVVVTIDADETMRAQVASLRLRVDPDSQGGEATFDQTLAARSFDWPARTTVVPREGDASRTYLVEAIALDPSGAPLVIARAISGFVPGETRELRIELTAACLGVECAAEATCAAGQCVDARIAAASLPRFGQTGMDAGVDDAGTDPDGGVDACTPAATYADEDGDGFGDPATLETSCTVPDGRVTRAGDCDDTCDTCRPEGVEVCDGERDEDCDGTADEGCACTTGASRACPGASDVGECVAGTQRCVEGTWSVCGDRVDPLPETCDGGDEDCDGRVDEGLQRACEGACGTGTETCRAGEWQGCTVRAPRAETCNGMDDDCDGSTDEGVQSTFYRDADADTYGAATQTALGCRAPAGYVTRAGDCDDTCRTCRPGGRETCDGRLDEDCNGTVDQGCACTAGATRACPGGVDTGECSAGTQTCTGGTWGTCTGAVEPAAETCNARDDDCDARVDEGVQRACGPMTEVGVCRRGTQACSAGAWGTCSGAVSAGTESCNALDDDCDGTTDEGVRTTFYADADDDGYGVTSSAIQACMRPSGYATQGGDCDDARDDVRPGATETCDGIDQDCDERVDDGITCMPDAGARDAGTSTGVMDAGVPDDE
;
A
#
# COMPACT_ATOMS: atom_id res chain seq x y z
N MET A 1 -1.32 57.49 -34.11
CA MET A 1 -0.09 56.70 -34.41
C MET A 1 -0.03 55.51 -33.47
N ARG A 2 0.70 54.45 -33.86
CA ARG A 2 0.69 53.11 -33.25
C ARG A 2 0.85 53.13 -31.72
N ALA A 3 -0.11 52.53 -31.01
CA ALA A 3 0.11 51.90 -29.71
C ALA A 3 0.00 50.39 -29.93
N ARG A 4 1.03 49.63 -29.50
CA ARG A 4 1.09 48.16 -29.59
C ARG A 4 1.64 47.64 -28.26
N LEU A 5 1.17 46.46 -27.85
CA LEU A 5 1.67 45.59 -26.77
C LEU A 5 1.76 46.20 -25.35
N ALA A 6 0.92 45.70 -24.44
CA ALA A 6 1.31 45.22 -23.10
C ALA A 6 0.09 44.78 -22.26
N LEU A 7 -0.56 43.64 -22.59
CA LEU A 7 -1.66 43.11 -21.78
C LEU A 7 -1.87 41.59 -21.97
N LEU A 8 -1.11 40.78 -21.24
CA LEU A 8 -1.60 39.81 -20.24
C LEU A 8 -0.39 39.06 -19.65
N CYS A 9 -0.07 39.30 -18.38
CA CYS A 9 0.88 38.47 -17.63
C CYS A 9 0.58 38.56 -16.13
N ALA A 10 -0.58 38.03 -15.73
CA ALA A 10 -1.05 38.00 -14.34
C ALA A 10 -0.58 36.71 -13.64
N ALA A 11 0.74 36.53 -13.52
CA ALA A 11 1.31 35.39 -12.80
C ALA A 11 1.19 35.58 -11.28
N ILE A 12 0.58 34.61 -10.58
CA ILE A 12 0.57 34.54 -9.11
C ILE A 12 1.40 33.33 -8.66
N ALA A 13 2.72 33.53 -8.62
CA ALA A 13 3.65 32.75 -7.82
C ALA A 13 4.91 33.60 -7.58
N LEU A 14 5.38 33.67 -6.33
CA LEU A 14 6.64 34.36 -6.01
C LEU A 14 7.81 33.36 -6.10
N VAL A 15 8.80 33.70 -6.93
CA VAL A 15 10.18 33.19 -6.87
C VAL A 15 10.38 31.67 -7.00
N ALA A 16 10.66 31.21 -8.22
CA ALA A 16 11.96 30.62 -8.56
C ALA A 16 12.15 30.60 -10.09
N CYS A 17 13.37 30.84 -10.58
CA CYS A 17 13.73 30.62 -11.99
C CYS A 17 14.68 29.42 -12.09
N THR A 18 14.19 28.29 -12.57
CA THR A 18 14.99 27.16 -13.06
C THR A 18 14.33 26.55 -14.30
N SER A 19 15.15 26.31 -15.33
CA SER A 19 15.01 25.41 -16.48
C SER A 19 13.71 24.59 -16.67
N GLU A 20 13.07 24.78 -17.82
CA GLU A 20 12.80 23.69 -18.81
C GLU A 20 12.09 22.40 -18.31
N ASP A 21 11.14 22.50 -17.39
CA ASP A 21 10.21 21.39 -17.08
C ASP A 21 8.98 21.39 -18.02
N ASP A 22 8.89 20.41 -18.93
CA ASP A 22 7.70 20.15 -19.76
C ASP A 22 6.52 19.59 -18.94
N ASP A 23 6.77 18.95 -17.79
CA ASP A 23 5.79 18.22 -16.96
C ASP A 23 4.95 19.13 -16.01
N ALA A 24 4.74 20.39 -16.40
CA ALA A 24 4.22 21.42 -15.51
C ALA A 24 2.67 21.48 -15.46
N THR A 25 2.09 20.55 -14.69
CA THR A 25 0.64 20.40 -14.36
C THR A 25 -0.17 21.71 -14.40
N ARG A 26 -0.98 21.90 -15.45
CA ARG A 26 -1.82 23.10 -15.63
C ARG A 26 -2.98 22.84 -16.61
N VAL A 27 -3.97 23.71 -16.60
CA VAL A 27 -5.04 23.72 -17.62
C VAL A 27 -5.07 25.07 -18.32
N VAL A 28 -4.95 25.05 -19.65
CA VAL A 28 -5.21 26.22 -20.51
C VAL A 28 -6.71 26.26 -20.75
N VAL A 29 -7.36 27.36 -20.41
CA VAL A 29 -8.78 27.58 -20.69
C VAL A 29 -8.88 28.47 -21.92
N THR A 30 -9.47 27.95 -22.99
CA THR A 30 -9.71 28.64 -24.26
C THR A 30 -11.21 28.93 -24.37
N ILE A 31 -11.59 30.20 -24.29
CA ILE A 31 -12.98 30.65 -24.39
C ILE A 31 -13.17 31.27 -25.77
N ASP A 32 -14.03 30.67 -26.59
CA ASP A 32 -14.45 31.21 -27.87
C ASP A 32 -15.96 31.51 -27.88
N ALA A 33 -16.41 32.16 -28.95
CA ALA A 33 -17.80 32.54 -29.18
C ALA A 33 -18.10 32.53 -30.68
N ASP A 34 -19.34 32.18 -31.05
CA ASP A 34 -19.77 32.29 -32.45
C ASP A 34 -19.85 33.75 -32.93
N GLU A 35 -19.92 33.99 -34.24
CA GLU A 35 -19.94 35.34 -34.82
C GLU A 35 -21.09 36.21 -34.29
N THR A 36 -22.26 35.60 -33.99
CA THR A 36 -23.44 36.29 -33.47
C THR A 36 -23.25 36.69 -32.01
N MET A 37 -22.53 35.89 -31.21
CA MET A 37 -22.13 36.24 -29.85
C MET A 37 -20.97 37.23 -29.83
N ARG A 38 -19.94 37.07 -30.67
CA ARG A 38 -18.81 38.02 -30.80
C ARG A 38 -19.29 39.44 -31.12
N ALA A 39 -20.40 39.59 -31.86
CA ALA A 39 -21.02 40.87 -32.18
C ALA A 39 -21.84 41.49 -31.02
N GLN A 40 -22.29 40.70 -30.03
CA GLN A 40 -23.18 41.14 -28.95
C GLN A 40 -22.51 41.30 -27.58
N VAL A 41 -21.41 40.57 -27.33
CA VAL A 41 -20.66 40.66 -26.06
C VAL A 41 -20.00 42.03 -25.93
N ALA A 42 -20.37 42.79 -24.90
CA ALA A 42 -19.70 44.05 -24.56
C ALA A 42 -18.52 43.82 -23.61
N SER A 43 -18.64 42.84 -22.71
CA SER A 43 -17.55 42.38 -21.85
C SER A 43 -17.70 40.90 -21.48
N LEU A 44 -16.58 40.23 -21.24
CA LEU A 44 -16.51 38.84 -20.78
C LEU A 44 -16.05 38.87 -19.32
N ARG A 45 -16.89 38.36 -18.41
CA ARG A 45 -16.52 38.13 -17.01
C ARG A 45 -16.13 36.66 -16.83
N LEU A 46 -14.93 36.44 -16.30
CA LEU A 46 -14.36 35.12 -16.06
C LEU A 46 -14.14 34.93 -14.55
N ARG A 47 -14.73 33.86 -14.02
CA ARG A 47 -14.60 33.46 -12.61
C ARG A 47 -13.97 32.08 -12.52
N VAL A 48 -13.08 31.88 -11.55
CA VAL A 48 -12.48 30.57 -11.24
C VAL A 48 -12.50 30.31 -9.74
N ASP A 49 -13.17 29.23 -9.34
CA ASP A 49 -13.20 28.68 -7.97
C ASP A 49 -12.40 27.37 -7.93
N PRO A 50 -11.29 27.28 -7.17
CA PRO A 50 -10.42 26.10 -7.08
C PRO A 50 -10.89 25.04 -6.05
N ASP A 51 -12.13 25.08 -5.58
CA ASP A 51 -12.72 24.03 -4.72
C ASP A 51 -14.06 23.47 -5.22
N SER A 52 -14.73 24.12 -6.17
CA SER A 52 -16.09 23.79 -6.68
C SER A 52 -17.23 23.80 -5.65
N GLN A 53 -16.96 23.94 -4.35
CA GLN A 53 -17.97 23.94 -3.27
C GLN A 53 -18.51 25.35 -2.92
N GLY A 54 -18.34 26.34 -3.79
CA GLY A 54 -18.95 27.66 -3.65
C GLY A 54 -18.23 28.59 -2.69
N GLY A 55 -16.90 28.63 -2.76
CA GLY A 55 -16.09 29.59 -2.00
C GLY A 55 -16.14 31.00 -2.57
N GLU A 56 -15.39 31.93 -1.98
CA GLU A 56 -15.03 33.16 -2.71
C GLU A 56 -14.15 32.79 -3.90
N ALA A 57 -14.61 33.11 -5.11
CA ALA A 57 -13.88 32.85 -6.35
C ALA A 57 -12.48 33.47 -6.27
N THR A 58 -11.44 32.63 -6.41
CA THR A 58 -10.05 33.05 -6.23
C THR A 58 -9.57 33.96 -7.36
N PHE A 59 -10.25 33.89 -8.50
CA PHE A 59 -10.09 34.80 -9.62
C PHE A 59 -11.48 35.23 -10.12
N ASP A 60 -11.69 36.54 -10.23
CA ASP A 60 -12.91 37.15 -10.79
C ASP A 60 -12.47 38.41 -11.54
N GLN A 61 -12.58 38.41 -12.87
CA GLN A 61 -12.14 39.51 -13.73
C GLN A 61 -13.15 39.78 -14.84
N THR A 62 -13.33 41.05 -15.21
CA THR A 62 -14.20 41.46 -16.32
C THR A 62 -13.39 42.21 -17.36
N LEU A 63 -13.30 41.64 -18.56
CA LEU A 63 -12.56 42.18 -19.70
C LEU A 63 -13.54 42.77 -20.72
N ALA A 64 -13.30 43.97 -21.23
CA ALA A 64 -14.11 44.51 -22.33
C ALA A 64 -13.83 43.74 -23.63
N ALA A 65 -14.84 43.50 -24.47
CA ALA A 65 -14.68 42.77 -25.75
C ALA A 65 -13.71 43.42 -26.76
N ARG A 66 -13.27 44.65 -26.49
CA ARG A 66 -12.23 45.41 -27.22
C ARG A 66 -10.87 45.43 -26.53
N SER A 67 -10.65 44.56 -25.54
CA SER A 67 -9.41 44.47 -24.74
C SER A 67 -8.80 43.07 -24.69
N PHE A 68 -9.40 42.12 -25.43
CA PHE A 68 -8.86 40.80 -25.74
C PHE A 68 -9.29 40.43 -27.17
N ASP A 69 -8.52 39.57 -27.82
CA ASP A 69 -8.88 38.96 -29.11
C ASP A 69 -9.52 37.57 -28.87
N TRP A 70 -10.40 37.13 -29.76
CA TRP A 70 -11.01 35.79 -29.71
C TRP A 70 -10.12 34.75 -30.41
N PRO A 71 -9.94 33.52 -29.87
CA PRO A 71 -10.43 33.06 -28.57
C PRO A 71 -9.61 33.63 -27.40
N ALA A 72 -10.31 34.03 -26.34
CA ALA A 72 -9.69 34.47 -25.09
C ALA A 72 -9.03 33.28 -24.37
N ARG A 73 -7.83 33.47 -23.81
CA ARG A 73 -7.11 32.39 -23.11
C ARG A 73 -6.67 32.78 -21.71
N THR A 74 -6.78 31.85 -20.77
CA THR A 74 -6.16 31.93 -19.44
C THR A 74 -5.50 30.60 -19.06
N THR A 75 -4.82 30.55 -17.91
CA THR A 75 -4.24 29.32 -17.36
C THR A 75 -4.65 29.15 -15.90
N VAL A 76 -5.19 27.98 -15.57
CA VAL A 76 -5.51 27.55 -14.21
C VAL A 76 -4.42 26.59 -13.75
N VAL A 77 -3.92 26.79 -12.52
CA VAL A 77 -2.89 25.96 -11.87
C VAL A 77 -3.36 25.50 -10.50
N PRO A 78 -2.98 24.30 -10.03
CA PRO A 78 -3.32 23.83 -8.70
C PRO A 78 -2.61 24.66 -7.62
N ARG A 79 -3.29 24.91 -6.49
CA ARG A 79 -2.63 25.50 -5.30
C ARG A 79 -1.66 24.48 -4.71
N GLU A 80 -0.47 24.94 -4.32
CA GLU A 80 0.57 24.15 -3.63
C GLU A 80 1.00 22.83 -4.34
N GLY A 81 0.68 22.69 -5.64
CA GLY A 81 0.97 21.48 -6.42
C GLY A 81 -0.06 20.35 -6.28
N ASP A 82 -1.17 20.58 -5.56
CA ASP A 82 -2.22 19.56 -5.37
C ASP A 82 -3.07 19.36 -6.65
N ALA A 83 -2.60 18.44 -7.49
CA ALA A 83 -3.26 18.03 -8.72
C ALA A 83 -4.55 17.18 -8.51
N SER A 84 -4.90 16.82 -7.26
CA SER A 84 -6.11 16.02 -6.98
C SER A 84 -7.40 16.84 -6.94
N ARG A 85 -7.28 18.18 -6.87
CA ARG A 85 -8.42 19.10 -6.72
C ARG A 85 -9.23 19.27 -8.00
N THR A 86 -10.51 19.58 -7.82
CA THR A 86 -11.39 20.08 -8.89
C THR A 86 -11.50 21.60 -8.83
N TYR A 87 -11.75 22.21 -9.98
CA TYR A 87 -12.02 23.63 -10.15
C TYR A 87 -13.29 23.83 -10.96
N LEU A 88 -13.98 24.95 -10.71
CA LEU A 88 -15.09 25.47 -11.51
C LEU A 88 -14.60 26.70 -12.27
N VAL A 89 -14.81 26.72 -13.59
CA VAL A 89 -14.73 27.91 -14.44
C VAL A 89 -16.14 28.38 -14.77
N GLU A 90 -16.44 29.67 -14.57
CA GLU A 90 -17.62 30.32 -15.13
C GLU A 90 -17.19 31.39 -16.15
N ALA A 91 -17.63 31.23 -17.40
CA ALA A 91 -17.48 32.22 -18.47
C ALA A 91 -18.82 32.91 -18.70
N ILE A 92 -18.89 34.21 -18.41
CA ILE A 92 -20.12 35.00 -18.43
C ILE A 92 -20.00 36.08 -19.51
N ALA A 93 -20.74 35.92 -20.60
CA ALA A 93 -20.96 36.95 -21.61
C ALA A 93 -21.85 38.05 -21.02
N LEU A 94 -21.41 39.31 -21.03
CA LEU A 94 -22.17 40.47 -20.54
C LEU A 94 -22.51 41.43 -21.68
N ASP A 95 -23.74 41.94 -21.64
CA ASP A 95 -24.25 42.99 -22.53
C ASP A 95 -23.70 44.39 -22.17
N PRO A 96 -24.04 45.46 -22.93
CA PRO A 96 -23.62 46.83 -22.63
C PRO A 96 -24.16 47.40 -21.30
N SER A 97 -25.18 46.80 -20.69
CA SER A 97 -25.73 47.20 -19.38
C SER A 97 -25.11 46.46 -18.19
N GLY A 98 -24.38 45.37 -18.43
CA GLY A 98 -23.80 44.49 -17.42
C GLY A 98 -24.67 43.28 -17.04
N ALA A 99 -25.72 43.00 -17.82
CA ALA A 99 -26.56 41.81 -17.67
C ALA A 99 -25.94 40.59 -18.39
N PRO A 100 -26.10 39.36 -17.86
CA PRO A 100 -25.61 38.15 -18.50
C PRO A 100 -26.44 37.79 -19.76
N LEU A 101 -25.75 37.59 -20.88
CA LEU A 101 -26.30 37.07 -22.14
C LEU A 101 -26.26 35.54 -22.17
N VAL A 102 -25.12 34.97 -21.76
CA VAL A 102 -24.84 33.52 -21.69
C VAL A 102 -23.93 33.28 -20.48
N ILE A 103 -24.21 32.21 -19.72
CA ILE A 103 -23.35 31.70 -18.65
C ILE A 103 -22.96 30.27 -19.03
N ALA A 104 -21.68 30.05 -19.34
CA ALA A 104 -21.12 28.73 -19.56
C ALA A 104 -20.28 28.30 -18.34
N ARG A 105 -20.40 27.04 -17.94
CA ARG A 105 -19.70 26.46 -16.78
C ARG A 105 -18.93 25.22 -17.19
N ALA A 106 -17.78 25.00 -16.54
CA ALA A 106 -17.03 23.76 -16.63
C ALA A 106 -16.43 23.42 -15.27
N ILE A 107 -16.75 22.23 -14.76
CA ILE A 107 -16.20 21.65 -13.54
C ILE A 107 -15.25 20.53 -13.97
N SER A 108 -13.96 20.64 -13.65
CA SER A 108 -12.99 19.60 -14.01
C SER A 108 -11.83 19.57 -13.01
N GLY A 109 -10.81 18.74 -13.27
CA GLY A 109 -9.63 18.58 -12.43
C GLY A 109 -8.34 18.69 -13.22
N PHE A 110 -7.21 18.43 -12.55
CA PHE A 110 -5.90 18.42 -13.19
C PHE A 110 -5.47 17.00 -13.56
N VAL A 111 -4.53 16.88 -14.48
CA VAL A 111 -3.81 15.62 -14.78
C VAL A 111 -2.35 15.84 -14.36
N PRO A 112 -1.82 15.12 -13.35
CA PRO A 112 -0.45 15.30 -12.88
C PRO A 112 0.56 15.14 -14.03
N GLY A 113 1.50 16.08 -14.13
CA GLY A 113 2.51 16.11 -15.18
C GLY A 113 2.05 16.73 -16.50
N GLU A 114 0.77 17.04 -16.71
CA GLU A 114 0.27 17.40 -18.04
C GLU A 114 -0.28 18.83 -18.17
N THR A 115 -0.11 19.40 -19.37
CA THR A 115 -0.85 20.59 -19.82
C THR A 115 -2.06 20.16 -20.65
N ARG A 116 -3.27 20.32 -20.09
CA ARG A 116 -4.54 20.03 -20.78
C ARG A 116 -5.23 21.32 -21.25
N GLU A 117 -6.06 21.22 -22.29
CA GLU A 117 -6.87 22.33 -22.79
C GLU A 117 -8.36 22.11 -22.49
N LEU A 118 -8.98 23.10 -21.85
CA LEU A 118 -10.43 23.17 -21.63
C LEU A 118 -11.00 24.24 -22.56
N ARG A 119 -11.80 23.83 -23.55
CA ARG A 119 -12.50 24.75 -24.44
C ARG A 119 -13.91 25.05 -23.94
N ILE A 120 -14.30 26.32 -23.98
CA ILE A 120 -15.66 26.80 -23.68
C ILE A 120 -16.15 27.61 -24.87
N GLU A 121 -17.28 27.21 -25.46
CA GLU A 121 -17.89 27.85 -26.64
C GLU A 121 -19.15 28.62 -26.22
N LEU A 122 -19.16 29.94 -26.40
CA LEU A 122 -20.30 30.81 -26.11
C LEU A 122 -21.16 30.97 -27.36
N THR A 123 -22.27 30.22 -27.43
CA THR A 123 -23.14 30.17 -28.62
C THR A 123 -24.46 30.93 -28.45
N ALA A 124 -24.96 31.50 -29.54
CA ALA A 124 -26.23 32.23 -29.58
C ALA A 124 -27.44 31.33 -29.28
N ALA A 125 -27.31 30.01 -29.48
CA ALA A 125 -28.29 29.01 -29.07
C ALA A 125 -28.53 28.97 -27.55
N CYS A 126 -27.58 29.46 -26.75
CA CYS A 126 -27.65 29.51 -25.28
C CYS A 126 -28.06 30.89 -24.72
N LEU A 127 -28.48 31.83 -25.58
CA LEU A 127 -28.87 33.19 -25.18
C LEU A 127 -30.05 33.16 -24.20
N GLY A 128 -29.85 33.63 -22.97
CA GLY A 128 -30.88 33.67 -21.93
C GLY A 128 -31.27 32.32 -21.32
N VAL A 129 -30.49 31.25 -21.56
CA VAL A 129 -30.72 29.93 -20.95
C VAL A 129 -30.11 29.87 -19.55
N GLU A 130 -30.95 29.85 -18.51
CA GLU A 130 -30.50 29.71 -17.11
C GLU A 130 -30.41 28.24 -16.68
N CYS A 131 -29.18 27.72 -16.59
CA CYS A 131 -28.90 26.38 -16.06
C CYS A 131 -28.53 26.40 -14.57
N ALA A 132 -28.89 25.32 -13.85
CA ALA A 132 -28.54 25.09 -12.45
C ALA A 132 -27.02 25.14 -12.19
N ALA A 133 -26.60 25.31 -10.93
CA ALA A 133 -25.19 25.60 -10.58
C ALA A 133 -24.18 24.55 -11.08
N GLU A 134 -24.55 23.27 -11.11
CA GLU A 134 -23.72 22.16 -11.60
C GLU A 134 -23.87 21.90 -13.12
N ALA A 135 -24.67 22.71 -13.81
CA ALA A 135 -25.01 22.56 -15.22
C ALA A 135 -24.57 23.77 -16.05
N THR A 136 -24.34 23.51 -17.34
CA THR A 136 -24.01 24.51 -18.37
C THR A 136 -24.95 24.36 -19.56
N CYS A 137 -25.15 25.42 -20.33
CA CYS A 137 -25.85 25.31 -21.60
C CYS A 137 -24.89 24.80 -22.69
N ALA A 138 -25.35 23.85 -23.49
CA ALA A 138 -24.74 23.41 -24.75
C ALA A 138 -25.86 23.24 -25.80
N ALA A 139 -25.70 23.83 -26.98
CA ALA A 139 -26.68 23.80 -28.08
C ALA A 139 -28.13 24.16 -27.68
N GLY A 140 -28.31 25.03 -26.67
CA GLY A 140 -29.62 25.45 -26.16
C GLY A 140 -30.24 24.54 -25.09
N GLN A 141 -29.54 23.48 -24.66
CA GLN A 141 -30.00 22.56 -23.61
C GLN A 141 -29.04 22.61 -22.40
N CYS A 142 -29.58 22.45 -21.18
CA CYS A 142 -28.75 22.34 -19.98
C CYS A 142 -28.20 20.90 -19.83
N VAL A 143 -26.88 20.78 -19.80
CA VAL A 143 -26.11 19.54 -19.61
C VAL A 143 -25.24 19.64 -18.36
N ASP A 144 -24.75 18.51 -17.85
CA ASP A 144 -23.80 18.47 -16.74
C ASP A 144 -22.53 19.27 -17.10
N ALA A 145 -22.07 20.15 -16.22
CA ALA A 145 -20.83 20.91 -16.40
C ALA A 145 -19.57 20.09 -16.08
N ARG A 146 -19.71 18.87 -15.54
CA ARG A 146 -18.60 18.02 -15.08
C ARG A 146 -17.91 17.32 -16.26
N ILE A 147 -16.65 17.70 -16.51
CA ILE A 147 -15.79 17.13 -17.56
C ILE A 147 -14.63 16.39 -16.90
N ALA A 148 -14.39 15.14 -17.27
CA ALA A 148 -13.27 14.36 -16.73
C ALA A 148 -11.93 14.96 -17.16
N ALA A 149 -11.01 15.19 -16.20
CA ALA A 149 -9.71 15.79 -16.46
C ALA A 149 -8.90 15.04 -17.55
N ALA A 150 -9.04 13.71 -17.58
CA ALA A 150 -8.37 12.84 -18.55
C ALA A 150 -8.95 12.91 -19.99
N SER A 151 -10.19 13.40 -20.19
CA SER A 151 -10.81 13.56 -21.51
C SER A 151 -10.60 14.94 -22.13
N LEU A 152 -10.01 15.89 -21.41
CA LEU A 152 -9.53 17.14 -22.00
C LEU A 152 -8.38 16.85 -22.99
N PRO A 153 -8.31 17.47 -24.17
CA PRO A 153 -7.17 17.31 -25.07
C PRO A 153 -5.85 17.82 -24.47
N ARG A 154 -4.72 17.29 -24.95
CA ARG A 154 -3.38 17.85 -24.66
C ARG A 154 -3.18 19.13 -25.49
N PHE A 155 -2.77 20.20 -24.82
CA PHE A 155 -2.61 21.51 -25.46
C PHE A 155 -1.57 21.45 -26.58
N GLY A 156 -1.89 22.02 -27.75
CA GLY A 156 -0.97 22.13 -28.89
C GLY A 156 -0.91 20.95 -29.86
N GLN A 157 -1.74 19.90 -29.70
CA GLN A 157 -1.75 18.74 -30.61
C GLN A 157 -2.74 18.84 -31.79
N THR A 158 -3.45 19.96 -31.96
CA THR A 158 -4.35 20.18 -33.11
C THR A 158 -3.87 21.37 -33.96
N GLY A 159 -3.53 21.11 -35.22
CA GLY A 159 -3.23 22.13 -36.22
C GLY A 159 -3.76 21.71 -37.59
N MET A 160 -4.49 22.62 -38.24
CA MET A 160 -4.85 22.57 -39.66
C MET A 160 -4.81 24.01 -40.21
N ASP A 161 -4.73 24.13 -41.53
CA ASP A 161 -4.15 25.28 -42.24
C ASP A 161 -5.21 26.18 -42.91
N ALA A 162 -4.91 27.48 -43.04
CA ALA A 162 -5.69 28.47 -43.80
C ALA A 162 -4.92 29.81 -43.94
N GLY A 163 -4.25 30.01 -45.06
CA GLY A 163 -3.81 31.33 -45.55
C GLY A 163 -4.57 31.75 -46.82
N VAL A 164 -4.33 32.99 -47.30
CA VAL A 164 -4.43 33.52 -48.69
C VAL A 164 -4.44 35.06 -48.66
N ASP A 165 -3.94 35.71 -49.72
CA ASP A 165 -3.32 37.05 -49.67
C ASP A 165 -4.01 38.18 -50.50
N ASP A 166 -3.34 39.34 -50.47
CA ASP A 166 -3.54 40.70 -51.01
C ASP A 166 -4.29 41.00 -52.35
N ALA A 167 -5.03 42.12 -52.30
CA ALA A 167 -5.00 43.36 -53.13
C ALA A 167 -4.93 43.38 -54.70
N GLY A 168 -5.57 44.41 -55.31
CA GLY A 168 -5.34 44.84 -56.72
C GLY A 168 -6.25 46.00 -57.20
N THR A 169 -5.81 46.84 -58.17
CA THR A 169 -6.55 48.03 -58.69
C THR A 169 -6.20 48.47 -60.14
N ASP A 170 -7.22 48.91 -60.90
CA ASP A 170 -7.36 49.93 -62.00
C ASP A 170 -6.17 50.31 -62.97
N PRO A 171 -6.34 50.40 -64.32
CA PRO A 171 -5.23 50.53 -65.33
C PRO A 171 -5.24 51.75 -66.32
N ASP A 172 -4.28 51.73 -67.29
CA ASP A 172 -4.34 52.18 -68.73
C ASP A 172 -3.43 53.32 -69.32
N GLY A 173 -2.85 53.05 -70.52
CA GLY A 173 -2.74 53.99 -71.68
C GLY A 173 -1.38 54.33 -72.36
N GLY A 174 -1.20 54.08 -73.69
CA GLY A 174 -0.14 54.71 -74.54
C GLY A 174 0.25 54.01 -75.89
N VAL A 175 0.65 54.78 -76.93
CA VAL A 175 1.06 54.35 -78.32
C VAL A 175 2.08 55.38 -78.93
N ASP A 176 2.68 55.37 -80.14
CA ASP A 176 2.58 54.65 -81.46
C ASP A 176 3.91 54.79 -82.29
N ALA A 177 4.23 53.88 -83.24
CA ALA A 177 5.03 54.09 -84.49
C ALA A 177 5.34 52.76 -85.27
N CYS A 178 5.41 52.79 -86.61
CA CYS A 178 5.59 51.57 -87.47
C CYS A 178 7.03 51.35 -88.01
N THR A 179 7.42 50.07 -88.17
CA THR A 179 8.76 49.56 -88.56
C THR A 179 8.58 48.38 -89.55
N PRO A 180 9.47 48.13 -90.55
CA PRO A 180 9.35 46.99 -91.44
C PRO A 180 9.31 45.65 -90.69
N ALA A 181 8.43 44.75 -91.13
CA ALA A 181 8.07 43.53 -90.42
C ALA A 181 8.63 42.26 -91.10
N ALA A 182 8.81 41.22 -90.29
CA ALA A 182 8.90 39.84 -90.76
C ALA A 182 7.56 39.39 -91.34
N THR A 183 7.60 38.58 -92.40
CA THR A 183 6.41 38.00 -93.03
C THR A 183 6.62 36.54 -93.40
N TYR A 184 5.62 35.72 -93.12
CA TYR A 184 5.59 34.26 -93.27
C TYR A 184 4.56 33.89 -94.36
N ALA A 185 4.62 32.68 -94.92
CA ALA A 185 3.54 32.18 -95.78
C ALA A 185 2.29 31.94 -94.91
N ASP A 186 1.16 31.65 -95.54
CA ASP A 186 -0.15 31.43 -94.91
C ASP A 186 -0.98 30.70 -95.98
N GLU A 187 -0.80 29.37 -96.13
CA GLU A 187 -1.44 28.59 -97.22
C GLU A 187 -2.90 28.20 -96.91
N ASP A 188 -3.30 28.05 -95.65
CA ASP A 188 -4.70 27.79 -95.26
C ASP A 188 -5.55 29.05 -94.92
N GLY A 189 -4.93 30.14 -94.46
CA GLY A 189 -5.58 31.42 -94.18
C GLY A 189 -5.92 31.72 -92.71
N ASP A 190 -5.37 30.99 -91.73
CA ASP A 190 -5.72 31.15 -90.31
C ASP A 190 -5.22 32.48 -89.68
N GLY A 191 -4.14 33.07 -90.19
CA GLY A 191 -3.53 34.31 -89.70
C GLY A 191 -2.17 34.18 -88.99
N PHE A 192 -1.67 32.96 -88.79
CA PHE A 192 -0.30 32.56 -88.50
C PHE A 192 0.36 32.02 -89.80
N GLY A 193 1.52 31.38 -89.70
CA GLY A 193 2.28 31.00 -90.88
C GLY A 193 3.67 30.44 -90.63
N ASP A 194 4.13 29.58 -91.54
CA ASP A 194 5.34 28.75 -91.43
C ASP A 194 6.59 29.59 -91.10
N PRO A 195 7.17 29.44 -89.88
CA PRO A 195 8.40 30.09 -89.47
C PRO A 195 9.59 29.92 -90.44
N ALA A 196 9.63 28.83 -91.21
CA ALA A 196 10.70 28.52 -92.16
C ALA A 196 10.65 29.36 -93.47
N THR A 197 9.52 30.01 -93.78
CA THR A 197 9.32 30.76 -95.03
C THR A 197 9.78 32.23 -94.99
N LEU A 198 10.25 32.70 -93.83
CA LEU A 198 10.54 34.09 -93.48
C LEU A 198 11.09 34.99 -94.62
N GLU A 199 10.32 36.03 -94.97
CA GLU A 199 10.77 37.22 -95.72
C GLU A 199 10.60 38.50 -94.87
N THR A 200 11.07 39.66 -95.35
CA THR A 200 10.88 40.97 -94.67
C THR A 200 10.41 42.05 -95.63
N SER A 201 9.40 42.82 -95.21
CA SER A 201 8.77 43.85 -96.06
C SER A 201 8.22 45.04 -95.26
N CYS A 202 8.01 46.17 -95.95
CA CYS A 202 7.30 47.34 -95.41
C CYS A 202 5.77 47.23 -95.54
N THR A 203 5.28 46.27 -96.34
CA THR A 203 3.85 45.92 -96.50
C THR A 203 3.74 44.41 -96.69
N VAL A 204 2.81 43.78 -95.98
CA VAL A 204 2.58 42.33 -96.09
C VAL A 204 2.17 41.97 -97.53
N PRO A 205 2.85 41.02 -98.20
CA PRO A 205 2.41 40.52 -99.52
C PRO A 205 1.08 39.76 -99.42
N ASP A 206 0.34 39.66 -100.53
CA ASP A 206 -0.85 38.80 -100.60
C ASP A 206 -0.45 37.31 -100.37
N GLY A 207 -1.20 36.58 -99.54
CA GLY A 207 -0.89 35.19 -99.16
C GLY A 207 0.27 35.06 -98.16
N ARG A 208 0.42 36.05 -97.27
CA ARG A 208 1.44 36.10 -96.21
C ARG A 208 0.90 36.83 -94.98
N VAL A 209 1.46 36.56 -93.80
CA VAL A 209 1.13 37.25 -92.52
C VAL A 209 2.38 37.70 -91.76
N THR A 210 2.23 38.46 -90.67
CA THR A 210 3.35 38.89 -89.80
C THR A 210 3.49 38.10 -88.50
N ARG A 211 2.62 37.11 -88.25
CA ARG A 211 2.72 36.18 -87.13
C ARG A 211 3.43 34.92 -87.59
N ALA A 212 4.25 34.35 -86.72
CA ALA A 212 4.83 33.03 -86.89
C ALA A 212 4.43 32.16 -85.71
N GLY A 213 4.55 30.85 -85.89
CA GLY A 213 4.37 29.85 -84.82
C GLY A 213 3.54 28.64 -85.26
N ASP A 214 2.91 28.73 -86.43
CA ASP A 214 2.32 27.60 -87.13
C ASP A 214 3.31 26.43 -87.25
N CYS A 215 2.82 25.21 -86.99
CA CYS A 215 3.58 23.97 -87.06
C CYS A 215 3.13 23.00 -88.19
N ASP A 216 2.02 23.28 -88.87
CA ASP A 216 1.51 22.59 -90.07
C ASP A 216 0.64 23.57 -90.88
N ASP A 217 1.26 24.34 -91.80
CA ASP A 217 0.70 25.43 -92.66
C ASP A 217 -0.43 24.98 -93.62
N THR A 218 -1.01 23.80 -93.36
CA THR A 218 -2.13 23.17 -94.05
C THR A 218 -3.30 22.80 -93.11
N CYS A 219 -3.25 23.27 -91.85
CA CYS A 219 -4.15 22.97 -90.74
C CYS A 219 -4.63 24.26 -90.04
N ASP A 220 -5.88 24.69 -90.31
CA ASP A 220 -6.47 25.94 -89.78
C ASP A 220 -6.76 25.94 -88.25
N THR A 221 -6.21 24.96 -87.53
CA THR A 221 -6.20 24.86 -86.07
C THR A 221 -4.81 24.73 -85.45
N CYS A 222 -3.74 24.52 -86.23
CA CYS A 222 -2.41 24.14 -85.77
C CYS A 222 -1.47 25.34 -85.58
N ARG A 223 -1.67 26.08 -84.48
CA ARG A 223 -1.09 27.40 -84.24
C ARG A 223 -0.97 27.71 -82.74
N PRO A 224 -0.12 28.67 -82.33
CA PRO A 224 -0.09 29.17 -80.96
C PRO A 224 -1.48 29.63 -80.50
N GLU A 225 -1.91 29.19 -79.31
CA GLU A 225 -3.29 29.34 -78.81
C GLU A 225 -4.33 28.51 -79.59
N GLY A 226 -3.91 27.37 -80.16
CA GLY A 226 -4.78 26.26 -80.53
C GLY A 226 -5.53 25.65 -79.34
N VAL A 227 -6.36 24.65 -79.60
CA VAL A 227 -7.10 23.92 -78.55
C VAL A 227 -7.05 22.44 -78.89
N GLU A 228 -6.23 21.70 -78.15
CA GLU A 228 -6.01 20.26 -78.28
C GLU A 228 -7.30 19.46 -78.43
N VAL A 229 -7.37 18.70 -79.51
CA VAL A 229 -8.42 17.75 -79.83
C VAL A 229 -7.90 16.36 -79.49
N CYS A 230 -8.36 15.79 -78.38
CA CYS A 230 -7.89 14.51 -77.82
C CYS A 230 -8.09 13.28 -78.76
N ASP A 231 -7.25 13.16 -79.80
CA ASP A 231 -7.33 12.24 -80.94
C ASP A 231 -6.14 11.28 -81.05
N GLY A 232 -4.98 11.64 -80.49
CA GLY A 232 -3.80 10.77 -80.35
C GLY A 232 -2.62 11.02 -81.30
N GLU A 233 -2.72 11.89 -82.30
CA GLU A 233 -1.67 12.02 -83.34
C GLU A 233 -1.28 13.46 -83.77
N ARG A 234 -1.92 14.52 -83.26
CA ARG A 234 -1.68 15.93 -83.67
C ARG A 234 -1.35 16.84 -82.48
N ASP A 235 -0.60 17.90 -82.78
CA ASP A 235 -0.19 19.02 -81.91
C ASP A 235 -0.94 20.25 -82.49
N GLU A 236 -1.97 20.75 -81.80
CA GLU A 236 -2.79 21.87 -82.29
C GLU A 236 -2.34 23.23 -81.72
N ASP A 237 -1.81 23.27 -80.50
CA ASP A 237 -1.35 24.51 -79.86
C ASP A 237 0.12 24.90 -80.21
N CYS A 238 0.87 23.97 -80.83
CA CYS A 238 2.26 24.08 -81.25
C CYS A 238 3.30 24.27 -80.12
N ASP A 239 3.03 23.85 -78.87
CA ASP A 239 4.07 23.83 -77.80
C ASP A 239 5.13 22.72 -77.99
N GLY A 240 4.86 21.72 -78.83
CA GLY A 240 5.73 20.58 -79.11
C GLY A 240 5.40 19.31 -78.31
N THR A 241 4.26 19.29 -77.63
CA THR A 241 3.60 18.09 -77.11
C THR A 241 2.30 17.80 -77.90
N ALA A 242 1.43 16.93 -77.39
CA ALA A 242 0.19 16.51 -78.07
C ALA A 242 -0.73 15.83 -77.04
N ASP A 243 -2.03 16.12 -77.11
CA ASP A 243 -3.08 15.65 -76.20
C ASP A 243 -2.90 16.06 -74.71
N GLU A 244 -2.08 17.07 -74.37
CA GLU A 244 -1.90 17.46 -72.97
C GLU A 244 -3.13 18.16 -72.36
N GLY A 245 -3.47 17.77 -71.14
CA GLY A 245 -4.69 18.21 -70.45
C GLY A 245 -5.90 17.28 -70.63
N CYS A 246 -5.87 16.34 -71.59
CA CYS A 246 -6.93 15.34 -71.77
C CYS A 246 -7.12 14.45 -70.52
N ALA A 247 -8.32 14.46 -69.93
CA ALA A 247 -8.61 13.73 -68.67
C ALA A 247 -8.86 12.21 -68.86
N CYS A 248 -8.98 11.77 -70.12
CA CYS A 248 -8.99 10.37 -70.55
C CYS A 248 -8.84 10.24 -72.07
N THR A 249 -8.40 9.07 -72.53
CA THR A 249 -8.42 8.72 -73.96
C THR A 249 -9.83 8.33 -74.41
N THR A 250 -10.29 8.93 -75.52
CA THR A 250 -11.63 8.70 -76.09
C THR A 250 -11.95 7.20 -76.24
N GLY A 251 -13.12 6.78 -75.76
CA GLY A 251 -13.60 5.39 -75.81
C GLY A 251 -13.33 4.55 -74.55
N ALA A 252 -12.41 4.96 -73.67
CA ALA A 252 -12.14 4.31 -72.38
C ALA A 252 -13.39 4.26 -71.45
N SER A 253 -13.42 3.36 -70.47
CA SER A 253 -14.56 3.18 -69.55
C SER A 253 -14.12 2.91 -68.11
N ARG A 254 -14.83 3.48 -67.13
CA ARG A 254 -14.57 3.25 -65.69
C ARG A 254 -15.87 3.19 -64.87
N ALA A 255 -15.84 2.52 -63.72
CA ALA A 255 -16.88 2.63 -62.71
C ALA A 255 -16.97 4.06 -62.16
N CYS A 256 -18.14 4.49 -61.69
CA CYS A 256 -18.35 5.86 -61.27
C CYS A 256 -17.73 6.14 -59.88
N PRO A 257 -17.09 7.32 -59.67
CA PRO A 257 -16.54 7.67 -58.35
C PRO A 257 -17.61 7.66 -57.24
N GLY A 258 -17.29 7.04 -56.11
CA GLY A 258 -18.19 6.97 -54.95
C GLY A 258 -19.52 6.26 -55.25
N ALA A 259 -19.49 5.21 -56.07
CA ALA A 259 -20.63 4.35 -56.36
C ALA A 259 -20.36 2.93 -55.84
N SER A 260 -21.41 2.18 -55.50
CA SER A 260 -21.34 0.88 -54.83
C SER A 260 -22.26 -0.13 -55.51
N ASP A 261 -21.90 -1.42 -55.44
CA ASP A 261 -22.74 -2.58 -55.79
C ASP A 261 -23.11 -3.33 -54.49
N VAL A 262 -23.59 -2.58 -53.50
CA VAL A 262 -24.06 -3.04 -52.18
C VAL A 262 -25.52 -2.61 -52.03
N GLY A 263 -26.34 -3.42 -51.37
CA GLY A 263 -27.78 -3.18 -51.28
C GLY A 263 -28.49 -3.14 -52.62
N GLU A 264 -29.40 -2.18 -52.78
CA GLU A 264 -30.04 -1.89 -54.08
C GLU A 264 -29.20 -0.94 -54.97
N CYS A 265 -28.05 -0.43 -54.50
CA CYS A 265 -27.18 0.42 -55.31
C CYS A 265 -26.53 -0.32 -56.49
N VAL A 266 -26.26 0.45 -57.55
CA VAL A 266 -25.55 0.00 -58.75
C VAL A 266 -24.45 1.00 -59.07
N ALA A 267 -23.20 0.53 -59.23
CA ALA A 267 -22.02 1.38 -59.33
C ALA A 267 -21.93 2.20 -60.64
N GLY A 268 -22.79 1.90 -61.62
CA GLY A 268 -22.88 2.58 -62.91
C GLY A 268 -21.58 2.53 -63.74
N THR A 269 -21.52 3.29 -64.83
CA THR A 269 -20.30 3.42 -65.65
C THR A 269 -20.21 4.78 -66.34
N GLN A 270 -19.00 5.35 -66.37
CA GLN A 270 -18.64 6.48 -67.22
C GLN A 270 -17.86 6.00 -68.44
N ARG A 271 -18.07 6.64 -69.59
CA ARG A 271 -17.26 6.44 -70.80
C ARG A 271 -16.56 7.74 -71.19
N CYS A 272 -15.32 7.66 -71.65
CA CYS A 272 -14.61 8.81 -72.17
C CYS A 272 -15.11 9.17 -73.58
N VAL A 273 -15.43 10.44 -73.79
CA VAL A 273 -15.82 11.06 -75.05
C VAL A 273 -15.12 12.41 -75.11
N GLU A 274 -14.36 12.69 -76.17
CA GLU A 274 -13.73 14.01 -76.40
C GLU A 274 -12.93 14.49 -75.17
N GLY A 275 -11.93 13.68 -74.77
CA GLY A 275 -11.08 13.93 -73.60
C GLY A 275 -11.73 13.82 -72.22
N THR A 276 -13.07 13.70 -72.16
CA THR A 276 -13.86 13.93 -70.95
C THR A 276 -14.69 12.71 -70.55
N TRP A 277 -14.80 12.45 -69.24
CA TRP A 277 -15.66 11.38 -68.72
C TRP A 277 -17.15 11.78 -68.78
N SER A 278 -17.97 10.95 -69.42
CA SER A 278 -19.43 11.13 -69.48
C SER A 278 -20.07 11.21 -68.10
N VAL A 279 -21.30 11.73 -68.04
CA VAL A 279 -22.19 11.46 -66.89
C VAL A 279 -22.26 9.95 -66.61
N CYS A 280 -22.48 9.60 -65.35
CA CYS A 280 -22.60 8.20 -64.93
C CYS A 280 -23.90 7.60 -65.50
N GLY A 281 -23.77 6.56 -66.34
CA GLY A 281 -24.90 5.76 -66.78
C GLY A 281 -25.26 4.68 -65.76
N ASP A 282 -26.55 4.38 -65.66
CA ASP A 282 -27.11 3.22 -64.93
C ASP A 282 -26.69 3.11 -63.44
N ARG A 283 -26.54 4.26 -62.77
CA ARG A 283 -26.29 4.36 -61.31
C ARG A 283 -27.59 4.48 -60.53
N VAL A 284 -27.65 3.76 -59.41
CA VAL A 284 -28.62 3.99 -58.33
C VAL A 284 -27.83 4.64 -57.19
N ASP A 285 -28.36 5.74 -56.66
CA ASP A 285 -27.76 6.50 -55.55
C ASP A 285 -28.37 6.08 -54.21
N PRO A 286 -27.58 6.07 -53.10
CA PRO A 286 -28.09 5.85 -51.76
C PRO A 286 -29.29 6.73 -51.39
N LEU A 287 -30.30 6.12 -50.78
CA LEU A 287 -31.47 6.75 -50.20
C LEU A 287 -31.55 6.45 -48.69
N PRO A 288 -32.24 7.24 -47.87
CA PRO A 288 -32.39 6.93 -46.45
C PRO A 288 -33.26 5.70 -46.22
N GLU A 289 -32.76 4.75 -45.43
CA GLU A 289 -33.43 3.49 -45.05
C GLU A 289 -34.93 3.61 -44.75
N THR A 290 -35.70 2.64 -45.26
CA THR A 290 -37.10 2.42 -44.91
C THR A 290 -37.30 1.03 -44.33
N CYS A 291 -38.40 0.84 -43.58
CA CYS A 291 -38.67 -0.44 -42.93
C CYS A 291 -39.48 -1.36 -43.85
N ASP A 292 -38.81 -1.93 -44.86
CA ASP A 292 -39.38 -2.95 -45.75
C ASP A 292 -38.43 -4.14 -46.06
N GLY A 293 -37.19 -4.12 -45.54
CA GLY A 293 -36.21 -5.19 -45.66
C GLY A 293 -35.20 -5.04 -46.81
N GLY A 294 -35.11 -3.86 -47.43
CA GLY A 294 -34.04 -3.49 -48.35
C GLY A 294 -32.74 -3.01 -47.67
N ASP A 295 -31.88 -2.39 -48.47
CA ASP A 295 -30.55 -1.82 -48.14
C ASP A 295 -30.42 -0.63 -49.11
N GLU A 296 -31.12 0.46 -48.77
CA GLU A 296 -31.31 1.65 -49.60
C GLU A 296 -30.14 2.63 -49.47
N ASP A 297 -29.54 2.68 -48.28
CA ASP A 297 -28.39 3.53 -47.93
C ASP A 297 -27.04 2.92 -48.41
N CYS A 298 -27.02 1.59 -48.63
CA CYS A 298 -25.93 0.84 -49.22
C CYS A 298 -24.65 0.74 -48.34
N ASP A 299 -24.78 0.92 -47.01
CA ASP A 299 -23.80 0.53 -45.96
C ASP A 299 -23.53 -0.99 -45.93
N GLY A 300 -24.49 -1.81 -46.39
CA GLY A 300 -24.44 -3.28 -46.29
C GLY A 300 -25.18 -3.82 -45.07
N ARG A 301 -26.20 -3.10 -44.61
CA ARG A 301 -27.15 -3.48 -43.56
C ARG A 301 -28.58 -3.34 -44.10
N VAL A 302 -29.57 -3.48 -43.22
CA VAL A 302 -30.98 -3.66 -43.57
C VAL A 302 -31.82 -3.12 -42.41
N ASP A 303 -32.62 -2.08 -42.67
CA ASP A 303 -33.53 -1.37 -41.75
C ASP A 303 -32.88 -0.76 -40.48
N GLU A 304 -31.56 -0.53 -40.39
CA GLU A 304 -30.96 -0.17 -39.10
C GLU A 304 -31.25 1.26 -38.63
N GLY A 305 -31.16 1.48 -37.31
CA GLY A 305 -31.52 2.75 -36.67
C GLY A 305 -33.02 3.06 -36.64
N LEU A 306 -33.85 2.40 -37.46
CA LEU A 306 -35.28 2.69 -37.59
C LEU A 306 -36.07 2.33 -36.33
N GLN A 307 -36.68 3.36 -35.72
CA GLN A 307 -37.53 3.25 -34.52
C GLN A 307 -38.82 4.04 -34.69
N ARG A 308 -39.94 3.54 -34.15
CA ARG A 308 -41.22 4.26 -34.11
C ARG A 308 -41.97 3.99 -32.81
N ALA A 309 -42.96 4.84 -32.50
CA ALA A 309 -43.84 4.65 -31.36
C ALA A 309 -44.81 3.47 -31.56
N CYS A 310 -45.10 2.76 -30.48
CA CYS A 310 -46.09 1.68 -30.41
C CYS A 310 -47.03 1.87 -29.20
N GLU A 311 -48.20 1.25 -29.25
CA GLU A 311 -49.21 1.25 -28.17
C GLU A 311 -49.42 -0.18 -27.64
N GLY A 312 -49.64 -0.30 -26.34
CA GLY A 312 -49.97 -1.56 -25.66
C GLY A 312 -50.79 -1.32 -24.39
N ALA A 313 -51.14 -2.41 -23.68
CA ALA A 313 -52.06 -2.35 -22.53
C ALA A 313 -51.62 -1.33 -21.46
N CYS A 314 -50.33 -1.27 -21.16
CA CYS A 314 -49.76 -0.38 -20.15
C CYS A 314 -49.18 0.93 -20.73
N GLY A 315 -49.76 1.45 -21.83
CA GLY A 315 -49.40 2.74 -22.42
C GLY A 315 -48.57 2.66 -23.71
N THR A 316 -47.72 3.66 -23.93
CA THR A 316 -46.89 3.79 -25.14
C THR A 316 -45.44 3.35 -24.93
N GLY A 317 -44.80 2.94 -26.02
CA GLY A 317 -43.39 2.55 -26.05
C GLY A 317 -42.79 2.74 -27.44
N THR A 318 -41.66 2.11 -27.69
CA THR A 318 -40.94 2.15 -28.96
C THR A 318 -40.79 0.73 -29.51
N GLU A 319 -41.01 0.55 -30.81
CA GLU A 319 -40.64 -0.66 -31.55
C GLU A 319 -39.56 -0.33 -32.60
N THR A 320 -38.72 -1.32 -32.92
CA THR A 320 -37.57 -1.18 -33.82
C THR A 320 -37.82 -2.01 -35.07
N CYS A 321 -37.45 -1.52 -36.25
CA CYS A 321 -37.52 -2.34 -37.46
C CYS A 321 -36.43 -3.43 -37.45
N ARG A 322 -36.76 -4.62 -37.97
CA ARG A 322 -35.82 -5.72 -38.25
C ARG A 322 -36.35 -6.58 -39.41
N ALA A 323 -35.64 -6.60 -40.53
CA ALA A 323 -35.98 -7.34 -41.75
C ALA A 323 -37.41 -7.03 -42.25
N GLY A 324 -37.72 -5.75 -42.45
CA GLY A 324 -39.02 -5.25 -42.94
C GLY A 324 -40.19 -5.36 -41.94
N GLU A 325 -39.96 -5.86 -40.72
CA GLU A 325 -40.98 -5.95 -39.67
C GLU A 325 -40.66 -5.05 -38.47
N TRP A 326 -41.68 -4.33 -38.00
CA TRP A 326 -41.62 -3.61 -36.73
C TRP A 326 -41.81 -4.56 -35.56
N GLN A 327 -40.80 -4.69 -34.71
CA GLN A 327 -40.73 -5.70 -33.65
C GLN A 327 -40.28 -5.13 -32.30
N GLY A 328 -40.63 -5.84 -31.23
CA GLY A 328 -40.06 -5.58 -29.89
C GLY A 328 -40.56 -4.33 -29.18
N CYS A 329 -41.83 -3.95 -29.38
CA CYS A 329 -42.48 -2.84 -28.67
C CYS A 329 -42.20 -2.86 -27.15
N THR A 330 -41.59 -1.80 -26.62
CA THR A 330 -41.06 -1.74 -25.25
C THR A 330 -42.09 -1.48 -24.15
N VAL A 331 -43.39 -1.48 -24.47
CA VAL A 331 -44.46 -1.31 -23.48
C VAL A 331 -44.40 -2.42 -22.41
N ARG A 332 -44.62 -2.04 -21.14
CA ARG A 332 -44.73 -2.99 -20.04
C ARG A 332 -45.82 -4.02 -20.35
N ALA A 333 -45.46 -5.31 -20.33
CA ALA A 333 -46.46 -6.38 -20.36
C ALA A 333 -47.20 -6.46 -19.00
N PRO A 334 -48.53 -6.58 -18.98
CA PRO A 334 -49.33 -6.64 -17.77
C PRO A 334 -49.01 -7.89 -16.94
N ARG A 335 -49.01 -7.76 -15.61
CA ARG A 335 -48.59 -8.76 -14.63
C ARG A 335 -49.45 -8.63 -13.38
N ALA A 336 -49.85 -9.77 -12.79
CA ALA A 336 -50.69 -9.76 -11.59
C ALA A 336 -50.13 -8.86 -10.47
N GLU A 337 -51.05 -8.11 -9.86
CA GLU A 337 -50.78 -7.07 -8.86
C GLU A 337 -49.82 -7.46 -7.73
N THR A 338 -49.20 -6.45 -7.15
CA THR A 338 -48.40 -6.53 -5.92
C THR A 338 -48.53 -5.19 -5.20
N CYS A 339 -48.79 -5.19 -3.89
CA CYS A 339 -48.91 -4.00 -3.04
C CYS A 339 -47.70 -3.04 -3.16
N ASN A 340 -47.69 -2.18 -4.17
CA ASN A 340 -46.59 -1.30 -4.55
C ASN A 340 -47.06 0.11 -4.98
N GLY A 341 -48.38 0.30 -5.16
CA GLY A 341 -48.98 1.58 -5.55
C GLY A 341 -48.93 1.87 -7.05
N MET A 342 -48.78 0.84 -7.89
CA MET A 342 -48.84 0.91 -9.35
C MET A 342 -49.93 -0.02 -9.87
N ASP A 343 -50.50 0.33 -11.02
CA ASP A 343 -51.30 -0.57 -11.85
C ASP A 343 -50.30 -1.51 -12.58
N ASP A 344 -50.16 -2.74 -12.09
CA ASP A 344 -49.19 -3.72 -12.59
C ASP A 344 -49.77 -4.60 -13.71
N ASP A 345 -51.08 -4.83 -13.69
CA ASP A 345 -51.87 -5.62 -14.62
C ASP A 345 -52.65 -4.77 -15.67
N CYS A 346 -52.71 -3.45 -15.45
CA CYS A 346 -53.17 -2.44 -16.41
C CYS A 346 -54.70 -2.48 -16.70
N ASP A 347 -55.47 -2.88 -15.68
CA ASP A 347 -56.94 -2.86 -15.58
C ASP A 347 -57.51 -1.45 -15.36
N GLY A 348 -56.72 -0.52 -14.81
CA GLY A 348 -57.14 0.82 -14.40
C GLY A 348 -57.46 0.94 -12.90
N SER A 349 -57.27 -0.13 -12.15
CA SER A 349 -57.26 -0.17 -10.68
C SER A 349 -55.83 0.04 -10.15
N THR A 350 -55.51 -0.43 -8.93
CA THR A 350 -54.19 -0.31 -8.29
C THR A 350 -54.21 -1.15 -7.01
N ASP A 351 -53.26 -2.08 -6.85
CA ASP A 351 -53.13 -2.95 -5.69
C ASP A 351 -54.41 -3.80 -5.39
N GLU A 352 -55.29 -4.07 -6.35
CA GLU A 352 -56.53 -4.82 -6.10
C GLU A 352 -56.34 -6.35 -6.09
N GLY A 353 -57.25 -7.05 -5.41
CA GLY A 353 -57.13 -8.49 -5.15
C GLY A 353 -56.00 -8.89 -4.18
N VAL A 354 -54.95 -8.08 -4.04
CA VAL A 354 -53.80 -8.31 -3.14
C VAL A 354 -53.95 -7.63 -1.79
N GLN A 355 -53.52 -8.33 -0.73
CA GLN A 355 -53.48 -7.82 0.64
C GLN A 355 -52.31 -8.45 1.39
N SER A 356 -51.54 -7.61 2.09
CA SER A 356 -50.55 -8.03 3.08
C SER A 356 -51.18 -8.12 4.48
N THR A 357 -50.65 -9.01 5.31
CA THR A 357 -51.01 -9.09 6.73
C THR A 357 -50.09 -8.20 7.56
N PHE A 358 -50.69 -7.30 8.33
CA PHE A 358 -50.02 -6.52 9.37
C PHE A 358 -50.47 -6.97 10.75
N TYR A 359 -49.61 -6.80 11.75
CA TYR A 359 -49.78 -7.20 13.14
C TYR A 359 -49.79 -5.95 14.01
N ARG A 360 -50.68 -5.88 15.00
CA ARG A 360 -50.78 -4.74 15.91
C ARG A 360 -49.49 -4.59 16.73
N ASP A 361 -48.98 -3.37 16.81
CA ASP A 361 -47.81 -2.94 17.59
C ASP A 361 -48.28 -1.80 18.51
N ALA A 362 -48.36 -2.06 19.82
CA ALA A 362 -48.93 -1.12 20.79
C ALA A 362 -47.91 -0.34 21.62
N ASP A 363 -46.68 -0.82 21.74
CA ASP A 363 -45.62 -0.20 22.52
C ASP A 363 -44.49 0.42 21.66
N ALA A 364 -44.61 0.29 20.34
CA ALA A 364 -43.74 0.81 19.29
C ALA A 364 -42.34 0.17 19.23
N ASP A 365 -42.27 -1.16 19.33
CA ASP A 365 -41.01 -1.93 19.22
C ASP A 365 -40.66 -2.45 17.81
N THR A 366 -41.61 -2.39 16.87
CA THR A 366 -41.55 -2.87 15.47
C THR A 366 -41.81 -4.35 15.22
N TYR A 367 -42.08 -5.15 16.25
CA TYR A 367 -42.83 -6.40 16.14
C TYR A 367 -44.29 -6.16 16.55
N GLY A 368 -45.15 -7.14 16.30
CA GLY A 368 -46.56 -7.05 16.67
C GLY A 368 -47.20 -8.40 16.94
N ALA A 369 -48.27 -8.36 17.73
CA ALA A 369 -48.97 -9.54 18.22
C ALA A 369 -49.50 -10.42 17.07
N ALA A 370 -49.01 -11.65 16.99
CA ALA A 370 -49.37 -12.61 15.94
C ALA A 370 -50.88 -12.94 15.87
N THR A 371 -51.64 -12.62 16.93
CA THR A 371 -53.09 -12.83 17.06
C THR A 371 -53.96 -11.61 16.71
N GLN A 372 -53.36 -10.42 16.54
CA GLN A 372 -54.06 -9.16 16.30
C GLN A 372 -53.73 -8.63 14.91
N THR A 373 -54.36 -9.19 13.88
CA THR A 373 -54.04 -8.92 12.48
C THR A 373 -55.01 -7.97 11.79
N ALA A 374 -54.48 -7.21 10.82
CA ALA A 374 -55.24 -6.44 9.84
C ALA A 374 -54.71 -6.70 8.42
N LEU A 375 -55.59 -6.64 7.42
CA LEU A 375 -55.25 -6.86 6.02
C LEU A 375 -55.32 -5.57 5.20
N GLY A 376 -54.42 -5.42 4.23
CA GLY A 376 -54.42 -4.34 3.24
C GLY A 376 -53.06 -4.21 2.53
N CYS A 377 -52.88 -3.24 1.63
CA CYS A 377 -51.57 -3.00 1.01
C CYS A 377 -50.69 -1.95 1.74
N ARG A 378 -51.29 -1.13 2.59
CA ARG A 378 -50.56 -0.19 3.48
C ARG A 378 -50.87 -0.50 4.94
N ALA A 379 -49.82 -0.46 5.78
CA ALA A 379 -49.95 -0.68 7.21
C ALA A 379 -50.92 0.33 7.85
N PRO A 380 -51.94 -0.13 8.60
CA PRO A 380 -52.76 0.74 9.45
C PRO A 380 -51.92 1.40 10.55
N ALA A 381 -52.40 2.51 11.12
CA ALA A 381 -51.72 3.16 12.24
C ALA A 381 -51.69 2.24 13.48
N GLY A 382 -50.50 2.00 14.05
CA GLY A 382 -50.30 1.04 15.15
C GLY A 382 -50.22 -0.43 14.69
N TYR A 383 -49.81 -0.68 13.45
CA TYR A 383 -49.58 -2.02 12.89
C TYR A 383 -48.26 -2.06 12.09
N VAL A 384 -47.61 -3.22 12.09
CA VAL A 384 -46.31 -3.51 11.44
C VAL A 384 -46.35 -4.81 10.65
N THR A 385 -45.35 -5.07 9.80
CA THR A 385 -45.27 -6.29 8.96
C THR A 385 -44.66 -7.50 9.67
N ARG A 386 -44.09 -7.33 10.87
CA ARG A 386 -43.40 -8.40 11.61
C ARG A 386 -44.30 -8.97 12.71
N ALA A 387 -44.56 -10.27 12.64
CA ALA A 387 -45.15 -11.03 13.75
C ALA A 387 -44.05 -11.53 14.70
N GLY A 388 -44.45 -11.98 15.89
CA GLY A 388 -43.62 -12.77 16.80
C GLY A 388 -43.44 -12.17 18.19
N ASP A 389 -43.96 -10.97 18.41
CA ASP A 389 -44.15 -10.39 19.73
C ASP A 389 -45.00 -11.31 20.62
N CYS A 390 -44.53 -11.53 21.85
CA CYS A 390 -45.13 -12.37 22.88
C CYS A 390 -45.83 -11.58 24.02
N ASP A 391 -45.59 -10.27 24.14
CA ASP A 391 -46.32 -9.35 25.01
C ASP A 391 -46.33 -7.94 24.39
N ASP A 392 -47.39 -7.65 23.62
CA ASP A 392 -47.76 -6.37 22.95
C ASP A 392 -48.07 -5.22 23.94
N THR A 393 -47.35 -5.21 25.06
CA THR A 393 -47.24 -4.12 26.05
C THR A 393 -45.82 -3.96 26.62
N CYS A 394 -44.89 -4.86 26.26
CA CYS A 394 -43.52 -4.96 26.74
C CYS A 394 -42.51 -4.67 25.61
N ARG A 395 -42.02 -3.42 25.51
CA ARG A 395 -41.11 -2.93 24.44
C ARG A 395 -39.67 -3.49 24.47
N THR A 396 -39.50 -4.63 25.13
CA THR A 396 -38.30 -5.48 25.22
C THR A 396 -38.58 -6.94 24.91
N CYS A 397 -39.85 -7.38 24.91
CA CYS A 397 -40.33 -8.75 24.70
C CYS A 397 -40.60 -9.02 23.21
N ARG A 398 -39.56 -9.32 22.44
CA ARG A 398 -39.64 -9.50 20.99
C ARG A 398 -38.64 -10.53 20.45
N PRO A 399 -38.86 -11.11 19.26
CA PRO A 399 -37.92 -12.02 18.60
C PRO A 399 -36.48 -11.48 18.57
N GLY A 400 -35.60 -12.12 19.37
CA GLY A 400 -34.20 -11.72 19.48
C GLY A 400 -33.94 -10.48 20.35
N GLY A 401 -34.78 -10.23 21.36
CA GLY A 401 -34.51 -9.35 22.50
C GLY A 401 -33.31 -9.81 23.35
N ARG A 402 -33.16 -9.24 24.55
CA ARG A 402 -31.96 -9.44 25.38
C ARG A 402 -32.28 -9.61 26.87
N GLU A 403 -32.52 -10.86 27.25
CA GLU A 403 -32.75 -11.38 28.61
C GLU A 403 -32.16 -10.54 29.78
N THR A 404 -33.05 -10.10 30.65
CA THR A 404 -32.83 -9.40 31.90
C THR A 404 -33.16 -10.38 33.03
N CYS A 405 -32.12 -11.02 33.60
CA CYS A 405 -32.23 -12.13 34.55
C CYS A 405 -32.99 -11.81 35.88
N ASP A 406 -34.31 -11.67 35.80
CA ASP A 406 -35.23 -11.16 36.81
C ASP A 406 -36.30 -12.20 37.22
N GLY A 407 -36.46 -13.27 36.42
CA GLY A 407 -37.37 -14.39 36.64
C GLY A 407 -38.83 -14.16 36.23
N ARG A 408 -39.14 -13.23 35.30
CA ARG A 408 -40.53 -12.89 34.91
C ARG A 408 -40.81 -12.84 33.41
N LEU A 409 -39.91 -12.30 32.60
CA LEU A 409 -40.17 -11.99 31.19
C LEU A 409 -39.38 -12.93 30.25
N ASP A 410 -40.00 -13.28 29.13
CA ASP A 410 -39.34 -13.92 27.98
C ASP A 410 -39.04 -12.76 27.01
N GLU A 411 -37.82 -12.21 27.06
CA GLU A 411 -37.52 -10.97 26.34
C GLU A 411 -37.11 -11.24 24.89
N ASP A 412 -36.56 -12.42 24.58
CA ASP A 412 -36.29 -12.83 23.20
C ASP A 412 -37.45 -13.57 22.48
N CYS A 413 -38.56 -13.83 23.19
CA CYS A 413 -39.78 -14.54 22.76
C CYS A 413 -39.56 -15.98 22.23
N ASN A 414 -38.56 -16.73 22.73
CA ASN A 414 -38.34 -18.12 22.32
C ASN A 414 -39.21 -19.17 23.06
N GLY A 415 -39.95 -18.78 24.10
CA GLY A 415 -40.75 -19.66 24.94
C GLY A 415 -40.07 -20.12 26.23
N THR A 416 -38.94 -19.52 26.61
CA THR A 416 -38.31 -19.67 27.94
C THR A 416 -38.00 -18.32 28.57
N VAL A 417 -37.71 -18.31 29.87
CA VAL A 417 -37.42 -17.11 30.68
C VAL A 417 -36.01 -17.25 31.26
N ASP A 418 -35.23 -16.17 31.25
CA ASP A 418 -33.86 -16.09 31.81
C ASP A 418 -32.85 -17.05 31.11
N GLN A 419 -33.01 -17.37 29.82
CA GLN A 419 -32.08 -18.26 29.11
C GLN A 419 -30.65 -17.71 29.04
N GLY A 420 -29.67 -18.54 29.41
CA GLY A 420 -28.26 -18.17 29.49
C GLY A 420 -27.86 -17.45 30.78
N CYS A 421 -28.80 -17.09 31.65
CA CYS A 421 -28.50 -16.57 32.99
C CYS A 421 -27.88 -17.67 33.86
N ALA A 422 -26.68 -17.42 34.42
CA ALA A 422 -26.03 -18.35 35.34
C ALA A 422 -26.58 -18.29 36.79
N CYS A 423 -27.45 -17.31 37.05
CA CYS A 423 -28.19 -17.08 38.28
C CYS A 423 -29.23 -15.96 38.11
N THR A 424 -30.29 -15.97 38.91
CA THR A 424 -31.23 -14.84 39.03
C THR A 424 -30.62 -13.72 39.89
N ALA A 425 -30.87 -12.46 39.54
CA ALA A 425 -30.32 -11.31 40.26
C ALA A 425 -30.66 -11.34 41.76
N GLY A 426 -29.67 -11.06 42.61
CA GLY A 426 -29.80 -11.06 44.07
C GLY A 426 -29.61 -12.44 44.76
N ALA A 427 -29.51 -13.54 44.01
CA ALA A 427 -29.12 -14.83 44.57
C ALA A 427 -27.68 -14.79 45.16
N THR A 428 -27.39 -15.63 46.15
CA THR A 428 -26.06 -15.75 46.77
C THR A 428 -25.55 -17.20 46.76
N ARG A 429 -24.23 -17.38 46.74
CA ARG A 429 -23.56 -18.69 46.91
C ARG A 429 -22.18 -18.55 47.56
N ALA A 430 -21.67 -19.61 48.19
CA ALA A 430 -20.26 -19.73 48.56
C ALA A 430 -19.37 -19.71 47.31
N CYS A 431 -18.12 -19.24 47.44
CA CYS A 431 -17.24 -19.10 46.28
C CYS A 431 -16.72 -20.47 45.79
N PRO A 432 -16.64 -20.72 44.47
CA PRO A 432 -16.09 -21.96 43.93
C PRO A 432 -14.64 -22.18 44.40
N GLY A 433 -14.41 -23.29 45.10
CA GLY A 433 -13.09 -23.66 45.64
C GLY A 433 -12.80 -23.18 47.07
N GLY A 434 -13.62 -22.29 47.63
CA GLY A 434 -13.47 -21.82 49.01
C GLY A 434 -13.81 -22.90 50.05
N VAL A 435 -13.09 -22.88 51.17
CA VAL A 435 -13.29 -23.79 52.32
C VAL A 435 -13.45 -23.02 53.63
N ASP A 436 -14.29 -23.54 54.52
CA ASP A 436 -14.48 -23.03 55.90
C ASP A 436 -13.74 -23.96 56.88
N THR A 437 -12.40 -23.93 56.81
CA THR A 437 -11.47 -24.78 57.56
C THR A 437 -10.26 -23.94 57.99
N GLY A 438 -9.67 -24.19 59.15
CA GLY A 438 -8.57 -23.38 59.68
C GLY A 438 -8.94 -21.91 59.86
N GLU A 439 -8.08 -21.00 59.40
CA GLU A 439 -8.41 -19.57 59.28
C GLU A 439 -9.10 -19.22 57.94
N CYS A 440 -9.27 -20.18 57.02
CA CYS A 440 -9.93 -19.96 55.74
C CYS A 440 -11.43 -19.69 55.86
N SER A 441 -11.96 -18.99 54.86
CA SER A 441 -13.38 -18.69 54.70
C SER A 441 -13.75 -18.90 53.23
N ALA A 442 -14.85 -19.60 52.97
CA ALA A 442 -15.32 -19.86 51.61
C ALA A 442 -15.92 -18.63 50.91
N GLY A 443 -16.07 -17.51 51.64
CA GLY A 443 -16.58 -16.24 51.13
C GLY A 443 -18.01 -16.32 50.56
N THR A 444 -18.42 -15.29 49.84
CA THR A 444 -19.72 -15.26 49.14
C THR A 444 -19.64 -14.48 47.84
N GLN A 445 -20.28 -15.02 46.80
CA GLN A 445 -20.63 -14.33 45.57
C GLN A 445 -22.12 -13.97 45.59
N THR A 446 -22.46 -12.74 45.17
CA THR A 446 -23.83 -12.31 44.91
C THR A 446 -24.05 -12.21 43.40
N CYS A 447 -25.21 -12.64 42.91
CA CYS A 447 -25.57 -12.57 41.51
C CYS A 447 -26.04 -11.16 41.11
N THR A 448 -25.43 -10.62 40.06
CA THR A 448 -25.79 -9.32 39.47
C THR A 448 -25.89 -9.49 37.96
N GLY A 449 -27.03 -9.15 37.37
CA GLY A 449 -27.23 -9.17 35.91
C GLY A 449 -26.96 -10.53 35.26
N GLY A 450 -27.43 -11.63 35.87
CA GLY A 450 -27.23 -12.98 35.32
C GLY A 450 -25.91 -13.66 35.66
N THR A 451 -24.99 -12.96 36.32
CA THR A 451 -23.63 -13.45 36.58
C THR A 451 -23.26 -13.36 38.06
N TRP A 452 -22.47 -14.32 38.52
CA TRP A 452 -21.94 -14.34 39.87
C TRP A 452 -20.81 -13.31 40.00
N GLY A 453 -21.01 -12.29 40.85
CA GLY A 453 -20.02 -11.25 41.11
C GLY A 453 -18.74 -11.77 41.78
N THR A 454 -17.75 -10.89 41.95
CA THR A 454 -16.49 -11.22 42.64
C THR A 454 -16.72 -11.92 43.98
N CYS A 455 -15.88 -12.90 44.32
CA CYS A 455 -15.87 -13.45 45.66
C CYS A 455 -15.56 -12.34 46.68
N THR A 456 -16.31 -12.31 47.79
CA THR A 456 -16.11 -11.34 48.88
C THR A 456 -16.05 -12.07 50.21
N GLY A 457 -15.15 -11.64 51.10
CA GLY A 457 -14.97 -12.25 52.42
C GLY A 457 -14.33 -13.65 52.43
N ALA A 458 -13.74 -14.10 51.32
CA ALA A 458 -12.89 -15.30 51.34
C ALA A 458 -11.54 -15.01 52.01
N VAL A 459 -10.99 -16.04 52.63
CA VAL A 459 -9.61 -16.11 53.10
C VAL A 459 -9.02 -17.37 52.46
N GLU A 460 -8.00 -17.18 51.62
CA GLU A 460 -7.38 -18.24 50.82
C GLU A 460 -6.28 -18.96 51.62
N PRO A 461 -6.04 -20.26 51.37
CA PRO A 461 -4.89 -21.01 51.89
C PRO A 461 -3.55 -20.28 51.74
N ALA A 462 -2.79 -20.24 52.83
CA ALA A 462 -1.40 -19.76 52.89
C ALA A 462 -0.46 -20.90 53.31
N ALA A 463 0.84 -20.80 53.02
CA ALA A 463 1.78 -21.85 53.43
C ALA A 463 2.02 -21.83 54.95
N GLU A 464 1.89 -22.99 55.59
CA GLU A 464 2.05 -23.20 57.04
C GLU A 464 3.24 -22.45 57.64
N THR A 465 2.97 -21.65 58.66
CA THR A 465 3.98 -21.00 59.49
C THR A 465 3.90 -21.57 60.90
N CYS A 466 5.06 -21.88 61.52
CA CYS A 466 5.12 -22.43 62.89
C CYS A 466 4.54 -21.45 63.94
N ASN A 467 3.22 -21.50 64.14
CA ASN A 467 2.38 -20.52 64.82
C ASN A 467 1.19 -21.14 65.60
N ALA A 468 0.96 -22.46 65.45
CA ALA A 468 -0.17 -23.23 66.02
C ALA A 468 -1.56 -22.94 65.41
N ARG A 469 -1.63 -22.65 64.11
CA ARG A 469 -2.86 -22.52 63.30
C ARG A 469 -2.83 -23.51 62.13
N ASP A 470 -3.91 -23.47 61.37
CA ASP A 470 -4.16 -24.15 60.11
C ASP A 470 -4.24 -23.01 59.08
N ASP A 471 -3.08 -22.59 58.57
CA ASP A 471 -2.89 -21.49 57.61
C ASP A 471 -3.20 -21.99 56.17
N ASP A 472 -2.91 -23.26 55.88
CA ASP A 472 -3.12 -23.92 54.56
C ASP A 472 -4.49 -24.60 54.40
N CYS A 473 -5.18 -24.84 55.53
CA CYS A 473 -6.57 -25.30 55.58
C CYS A 473 -6.81 -26.76 55.13
N ASP A 474 -5.80 -27.65 55.16
CA ASP A 474 -5.93 -29.13 55.05
C ASP A 474 -6.57 -29.81 56.29
N ALA A 475 -6.84 -29.03 57.35
CA ALA A 475 -7.29 -29.46 58.68
C ALA A 475 -6.17 -30.10 59.54
N ARG A 476 -4.94 -29.63 59.37
CA ARG A 476 -3.78 -29.90 60.23
C ARG A 476 -3.18 -28.58 60.72
N VAL A 477 -1.99 -28.63 61.30
CA VAL A 477 -1.40 -27.55 62.11
C VAL A 477 0.13 -27.71 62.14
N ASP A 478 0.83 -26.76 61.52
CA ASP A 478 2.28 -26.65 61.34
C ASP A 478 2.99 -27.85 60.65
N GLU A 479 2.30 -28.68 59.87
CA GLU A 479 2.94 -29.84 59.21
C GLU A 479 3.82 -29.44 58.02
N GLY A 480 4.79 -30.30 57.68
CA GLY A 480 5.82 -30.00 56.68
C GLY A 480 6.85 -28.93 57.12
N VAL A 481 6.51 -28.04 58.07
CA VAL A 481 7.36 -26.93 58.52
C VAL A 481 8.62 -27.43 59.22
N GLN A 482 9.79 -27.12 58.64
CA GLN A 482 11.10 -27.54 59.12
C GLN A 482 12.13 -26.40 59.12
N ARG A 483 13.14 -26.49 60.00
CA ARG A 483 14.29 -25.58 60.04
C ARG A 483 15.59 -26.31 60.42
N ALA A 484 16.72 -25.72 60.05
CA ALA A 484 18.04 -26.16 60.51
C ALA A 484 18.29 -25.84 62.00
N CYS A 485 19.12 -26.65 62.65
CA CYS A 485 19.52 -26.53 64.06
C CYS A 485 20.92 -27.14 64.28
N GLY A 486 21.46 -27.04 65.49
CA GLY A 486 22.80 -27.56 65.82
C GLY A 486 23.88 -26.47 65.79
N PRO A 487 25.16 -26.81 65.60
CA PRO A 487 26.25 -25.85 65.64
C PRO A 487 26.21 -24.83 64.50
N MET A 488 26.85 -23.68 64.72
CA MET A 488 26.99 -22.65 63.68
C MET A 488 28.06 -23.03 62.63
N THR A 489 28.98 -23.93 62.97
CA THR A 489 30.02 -24.47 62.08
C THR A 489 29.63 -25.84 61.50
N GLU A 490 30.17 -26.16 60.34
CA GLU A 490 30.12 -27.49 59.68
C GLU A 490 31.55 -27.90 59.27
N VAL A 491 32.50 -27.56 60.13
CA VAL A 491 33.93 -27.88 60.05
C VAL A 491 34.20 -29.08 60.97
N GLY A 492 35.22 -29.88 60.65
CA GLY A 492 35.54 -31.11 61.36
C GLY A 492 34.42 -32.15 61.34
N VAL A 493 34.17 -32.78 62.48
CA VAL A 493 33.07 -33.76 62.66
C VAL A 493 31.69 -33.11 62.83
N CYS A 494 31.63 -31.78 63.04
CA CYS A 494 30.38 -31.07 63.28
C CYS A 494 29.48 -31.03 62.05
N ARG A 495 28.18 -31.16 62.31
CA ARG A 495 27.14 -30.97 61.30
C ARG A 495 25.85 -30.46 61.92
N ARG A 496 25.08 -29.71 61.14
CA ARG A 496 23.73 -29.31 61.53
C ARG A 496 22.76 -30.47 61.45
N GLY A 497 21.62 -30.28 62.11
CA GLY A 497 20.47 -31.17 62.08
C GLY A 497 19.20 -30.41 61.69
N THR A 498 18.06 -31.08 61.79
CA THR A 498 16.74 -30.51 61.48
C THR A 498 15.81 -30.57 62.69
N GLN A 499 15.01 -29.51 62.87
CA GLN A 499 13.82 -29.49 63.73
C GLN A 499 12.58 -29.39 62.83
N ALA A 500 11.57 -30.22 63.07
CA ALA A 500 10.21 -29.98 62.60
C ALA A 500 9.44 -29.11 63.61
N CYS A 501 8.45 -28.36 63.14
CA CYS A 501 7.42 -27.77 64.01
C CYS A 501 6.29 -28.78 64.27
N SER A 502 5.53 -28.58 65.34
CA SER A 502 4.18 -29.09 65.55
C SER A 502 3.51 -28.29 66.68
N ALA A 503 2.28 -27.82 66.48
CA ALA A 503 1.54 -26.96 67.40
C ALA A 503 2.34 -25.72 67.88
N GLY A 504 2.94 -24.98 66.94
CA GLY A 504 3.76 -23.79 67.17
C GLY A 504 5.08 -24.04 67.89
N ALA A 505 5.42 -25.31 68.16
CA ALA A 505 6.60 -25.70 68.93
C ALA A 505 7.61 -26.44 68.05
N TRP A 506 8.89 -26.04 68.13
CA TRP A 506 9.98 -26.73 67.43
C TRP A 506 10.46 -27.94 68.24
N GLY A 507 10.50 -29.11 67.60
CA GLY A 507 10.90 -30.38 68.22
C GLY A 507 12.38 -30.47 68.58
N THR A 508 12.86 -31.68 68.92
CA THR A 508 14.30 -31.91 69.17
C THR A 508 15.12 -31.76 67.89
N CYS A 509 16.37 -31.32 68.03
CA CYS A 509 17.29 -31.22 66.90
C CYS A 509 17.81 -32.61 66.52
N SER A 510 17.42 -33.12 65.35
CA SER A 510 17.77 -34.47 64.89
C SER A 510 18.95 -34.45 63.90
N GLY A 511 19.90 -35.36 64.08
CA GLY A 511 21.03 -35.58 63.14
C GLY A 511 22.29 -34.73 63.38
N ALA A 512 22.19 -33.66 64.19
CA ALA A 512 23.32 -32.78 64.50
C ALA A 512 24.45 -33.47 65.27
N VAL A 513 25.68 -33.02 65.05
CA VAL A 513 26.87 -33.33 65.86
C VAL A 513 27.48 -32.00 66.27
N SER A 514 27.76 -31.85 67.57
CA SER A 514 28.34 -30.65 68.18
C SER A 514 29.80 -30.89 68.58
N ALA A 515 30.55 -29.80 68.73
CA ALA A 515 31.91 -29.75 69.24
C ALA A 515 32.14 -30.69 70.44
N GLY A 516 33.18 -31.51 70.34
CA GLY A 516 33.61 -32.49 71.34
C GLY A 516 34.79 -31.99 72.17
N THR A 517 35.89 -32.75 72.14
CA THR A 517 37.16 -32.42 72.79
C THR A 517 38.25 -33.22 72.09
N GLU A 518 39.29 -32.54 71.62
CA GLU A 518 40.36 -33.14 70.80
C GLU A 518 40.94 -34.43 71.37
N SER A 519 41.13 -35.39 70.46
CA SER A 519 41.68 -36.71 70.70
C SER A 519 42.61 -37.06 69.55
N CYS A 520 43.81 -37.59 69.83
CA CYS A 520 44.81 -37.88 68.80
C CYS A 520 44.31 -38.95 67.80
N ASN A 521 43.66 -38.52 66.72
CA ASN A 521 42.92 -39.38 65.80
C ASN A 521 42.88 -38.86 64.34
N ALA A 522 43.48 -37.70 64.07
CA ALA A 522 43.47 -37.01 62.76
C ALA A 522 42.08 -36.59 62.25
N LEU A 523 41.15 -36.32 63.16
CA LEU A 523 39.88 -35.64 62.95
C LEU A 523 39.85 -34.38 63.82
N ASP A 524 39.15 -33.37 63.34
CA ASP A 524 38.78 -32.16 64.07
C ASP A 524 37.49 -32.45 64.86
N ASP A 525 37.64 -32.83 66.13
CA ASP A 525 36.55 -33.26 67.04
C ASP A 525 35.90 -32.06 67.74
N ASP A 526 36.68 -31.00 67.98
CA ASP A 526 36.28 -29.71 68.59
C ASP A 526 35.59 -28.75 67.59
N CYS A 527 35.90 -28.87 66.30
CA CYS A 527 35.33 -28.13 65.16
C CYS A 527 35.80 -26.65 65.02
N ASP A 528 36.95 -26.28 65.58
CA ASP A 528 37.56 -24.95 65.37
C ASP A 528 38.25 -24.77 64.01
N GLY A 529 38.56 -25.88 63.32
CA GLY A 529 39.22 -25.91 62.01
C GLY A 529 40.73 -26.14 62.05
N THR A 530 41.31 -26.42 63.21
CA THR A 530 42.56 -27.19 63.32
C THR A 530 42.30 -28.70 63.43
N THR A 531 43.25 -29.50 63.90
CA THR A 531 43.17 -30.98 63.97
C THR A 531 44.31 -31.46 64.88
N ASP A 532 44.02 -32.31 65.87
CA ASP A 532 44.99 -32.85 66.83
C ASP A 532 45.76 -31.73 67.62
N GLU A 533 45.19 -30.53 67.81
CA GLU A 533 45.81 -29.49 68.64
C GLU A 533 45.64 -29.74 70.15
N GLY A 534 46.55 -29.16 70.95
CA GLY A 534 46.65 -29.44 72.39
C GLY A 534 47.19 -30.83 72.74
N VAL A 535 46.95 -31.87 71.92
CA VAL A 535 47.35 -33.26 72.15
C VAL A 535 48.74 -33.58 71.57
N ARG A 536 49.79 -33.48 72.39
CA ARG A 536 51.18 -33.76 71.97
C ARG A 536 51.96 -34.62 72.96
N THR A 537 52.83 -35.45 72.41
CA THR A 537 53.82 -36.28 73.13
C THR A 537 55.23 -36.02 72.60
N THR A 538 56.25 -36.31 73.40
CA THR A 538 57.66 -36.08 73.05
C THR A 538 58.30 -37.33 72.48
N PHE A 539 59.11 -37.18 71.43
CA PHE A 539 59.90 -38.23 70.80
C PHE A 539 61.33 -37.73 70.56
N TYR A 540 62.30 -38.65 70.48
CA TYR A 540 63.74 -38.36 70.34
C TYR A 540 64.25 -38.91 69.02
N ALA A 541 65.08 -38.19 68.27
CA ALA A 541 65.65 -38.73 67.02
C ALA A 541 66.43 -40.01 67.31
N ASP A 542 66.30 -41.00 66.44
CA ASP A 542 66.75 -42.40 66.57
C ASP A 542 67.13 -42.82 65.16
N ALA A 543 68.44 -42.91 64.87
CA ALA A 543 68.97 -42.94 63.50
C ALA A 543 69.67 -44.26 63.10
N ASP A 544 69.82 -45.20 64.03
CA ASP A 544 70.15 -46.61 63.79
C ASP A 544 68.98 -47.58 64.04
N ASP A 545 67.81 -47.06 64.45
CA ASP A 545 66.55 -47.79 64.74
C ASP A 545 66.62 -48.73 65.96
N ASP A 546 67.47 -48.46 66.96
CA ASP A 546 67.60 -49.29 68.18
C ASP A 546 66.42 -49.14 69.18
N GLY A 547 65.75 -47.99 69.17
CA GLY A 547 64.60 -47.67 70.04
C GLY A 547 64.91 -46.77 71.27
N TYR A 548 66.15 -46.37 71.46
CA TYR A 548 66.59 -45.16 72.15
C TYR A 548 66.94 -44.08 71.12
N GLY A 549 67.14 -42.86 71.60
CA GLY A 549 67.47 -41.75 70.71
C GLY A 549 68.19 -40.62 71.42
N VAL A 550 68.94 -39.82 70.68
CA VAL A 550 69.73 -38.74 71.25
C VAL A 550 68.84 -37.66 71.88
N THR A 551 69.02 -37.43 73.19
CA THR A 551 68.13 -36.55 73.99
C THR A 551 68.11 -35.09 73.54
N SER A 552 69.16 -34.65 72.84
CA SER A 552 69.29 -33.28 72.31
C SER A 552 68.40 -33.00 71.10
N SER A 553 67.93 -34.04 70.40
CA SER A 553 67.11 -33.97 69.18
C SER A 553 65.64 -34.31 69.44
N ALA A 554 65.10 -33.85 70.56
CA ALA A 554 63.71 -34.10 70.94
C ALA A 554 62.70 -33.21 70.20
N ILE A 555 61.59 -33.78 69.73
CA ILE A 555 60.46 -33.08 69.10
C ILE A 555 59.13 -33.44 69.75
N GLN A 556 58.09 -32.63 69.51
CA GLN A 556 56.73 -32.91 69.96
C GLN A 556 55.77 -33.15 68.79
N ALA A 557 55.04 -34.26 68.83
CA ALA A 557 54.05 -34.65 67.82
C ALA A 557 52.86 -35.39 68.47
N CYS A 558 51.75 -35.52 67.75
CA CYS A 558 50.61 -36.33 68.21
C CYS A 558 50.93 -37.84 68.08
N MET A 559 51.43 -38.24 66.90
CA MET A 559 51.87 -39.59 66.57
C MET A 559 53.40 -39.65 66.44
N ARG A 560 54.00 -40.81 66.73
CA ARG A 560 55.45 -41.04 66.64
C ARG A 560 55.96 -40.87 65.20
N PRO A 561 56.88 -39.92 64.93
CA PRO A 561 57.48 -39.77 63.60
C PRO A 561 58.43 -40.94 63.26
N SER A 562 58.79 -41.09 61.98
CA SER A 562 59.75 -42.12 61.53
C SER A 562 61.18 -41.67 61.82
N GLY A 563 62.05 -42.58 62.30
CA GLY A 563 63.39 -42.24 62.79
C GLY A 563 63.36 -41.49 64.13
N TYR A 564 62.38 -41.82 64.99
CA TYR A 564 62.22 -41.23 66.32
C TYR A 564 61.74 -42.27 67.36
N ALA A 565 62.50 -42.42 68.44
CA ALA A 565 62.19 -43.21 69.61
C ALA A 565 61.19 -42.53 70.56
N THR A 566 60.54 -43.33 71.40
CA THR A 566 59.79 -42.86 72.59
C THR A 566 60.66 -42.74 73.84
N GLN A 567 61.86 -43.31 73.81
CA GLN A 567 62.85 -43.22 74.88
C GLN A 567 64.02 -42.38 74.39
N GLY A 568 64.70 -41.68 75.30
CA GLY A 568 65.88 -40.90 74.98
C GLY A 568 67.00 -41.23 75.96
N GLY A 569 68.24 -41.19 75.49
CA GLY A 569 69.42 -41.42 76.32
C GLY A 569 70.69 -41.79 75.55
N ASP A 570 70.59 -41.95 74.23
CA ASP A 570 71.69 -42.35 73.36
C ASP A 570 72.88 -41.35 73.40
N CYS A 571 74.09 -41.90 73.32
CA CYS A 571 75.37 -41.20 73.28
C CYS A 571 76.14 -41.32 71.95
N ASP A 572 75.83 -42.29 71.07
CA ASP A 572 76.37 -42.42 69.70
C ASP A 572 75.30 -43.01 68.75
N ASP A 573 74.28 -42.18 68.46
CA ASP A 573 73.05 -42.29 67.61
C ASP A 573 73.27 -42.80 66.15
N ALA A 574 74.36 -43.53 65.90
CA ALA A 574 74.79 -44.11 64.64
C ALA A 574 75.36 -45.54 64.82
N ARG A 575 75.10 -46.19 65.98
CA ARG A 575 75.62 -47.49 66.40
C ARG A 575 74.56 -48.24 67.23
N ASP A 576 73.93 -49.25 66.64
CA ASP A 576 72.96 -50.14 67.31
C ASP A 576 73.56 -51.04 68.42
N ASP A 577 74.85 -50.88 68.73
CA ASP A 577 75.55 -51.46 69.88
C ASP A 577 75.94 -50.44 70.99
N VAL A 578 75.66 -49.14 70.82
CA VAL A 578 75.93 -48.07 71.80
C VAL A 578 74.62 -47.42 72.27
N ARG A 579 74.19 -47.69 73.50
CA ARG A 579 72.95 -47.14 74.11
C ARG A 579 72.94 -47.38 75.63
N PRO A 580 72.11 -46.64 76.40
CA PRO A 580 71.88 -46.86 77.83
C PRO A 580 71.69 -48.34 78.23
N GLY A 581 72.72 -48.93 78.82
CA GLY A 581 72.73 -50.33 79.27
C GLY A 581 72.94 -51.37 78.17
N ALA A 582 73.77 -51.08 77.17
CA ALA A 582 74.33 -52.06 76.23
C ALA A 582 75.32 -53.04 76.92
N THR A 583 76.42 -53.43 76.28
CA THR A 583 77.42 -54.34 76.87
C THR A 583 78.81 -54.08 76.30
N GLU A 584 79.73 -53.72 77.19
CA GLU A 584 81.11 -53.33 76.88
C GLU A 584 81.95 -54.40 76.17
N THR A 585 82.84 -53.91 75.30
CA THR A 585 83.82 -54.65 74.53
C THR A 585 85.18 -53.96 74.65
N CYS A 586 86.31 -54.69 74.67
CA CYS A 586 87.65 -54.09 74.64
C CYS A 586 87.96 -53.49 73.24
N ASP A 587 87.31 -52.39 72.85
CA ASP A 587 87.50 -51.72 71.55
C ASP A 587 87.84 -50.22 71.64
N GLY A 588 87.69 -49.59 72.81
CA GLY A 588 87.96 -48.19 73.06
C GLY A 588 86.75 -47.26 72.92
N ILE A 589 85.54 -47.80 72.82
CA ILE A 589 84.27 -47.06 72.88
C ILE A 589 83.51 -47.43 74.17
N ASP A 590 82.73 -46.50 74.69
CA ASP A 590 81.72 -46.69 75.74
C ASP A 590 80.44 -47.13 75.03
N GLN A 591 79.99 -48.38 75.23
CA GLN A 591 78.75 -48.90 74.65
C GLN A 591 77.54 -48.63 75.55
N ASP A 592 77.68 -48.75 76.86
CA ASP A 592 76.55 -48.70 77.79
C ASP A 592 76.08 -47.27 78.18
N CYS A 593 76.84 -46.25 77.72
CA CYS A 593 76.62 -44.81 77.87
C CYS A 593 76.69 -44.28 79.32
N ASP A 594 77.46 -44.90 80.21
CA ASP A 594 77.67 -44.43 81.60
C ASP A 594 78.93 -43.56 81.83
N GLU A 595 79.60 -43.14 80.75
CA GLU A 595 80.86 -42.37 80.70
C GLU A 595 82.14 -43.22 80.99
N ARG A 596 82.12 -44.55 80.76
CA ARG A 596 83.19 -45.49 81.15
C ARG A 596 83.59 -46.52 80.08
N VAL A 597 84.40 -46.08 79.12
CA VAL A 597 85.03 -46.93 78.09
C VAL A 597 85.71 -48.20 78.63
N ASP A 598 85.45 -49.35 77.98
CA ASP A 598 86.01 -50.68 78.25
C ASP A 598 85.74 -51.18 79.71
N ASP A 599 84.64 -50.78 80.35
CA ASP A 599 84.26 -51.22 81.71
C ASP A 599 83.85 -52.72 81.74
N GLY A 600 83.81 -53.33 82.92
CA GLY A 600 83.42 -54.74 83.13
C GLY A 600 84.34 -55.83 82.56
N ILE A 601 85.20 -55.52 81.59
CA ILE A 601 86.02 -56.47 80.82
C ILE A 601 87.52 -56.39 81.17
N THR A 602 88.32 -57.38 80.73
CA THR A 602 89.79 -57.39 80.95
C THR A 602 90.58 -57.79 79.72
N CYS A 603 91.33 -56.84 79.16
CA CYS A 603 92.13 -57.01 77.95
C CYS A 603 93.57 -57.47 78.30
N MET A 604 94.17 -58.42 77.55
CA MET A 604 95.45 -59.07 77.89
C MET A 604 96.56 -58.94 76.82
N PRO A 605 97.85 -58.76 77.19
CA PRO A 605 98.98 -58.74 76.24
C PRO A 605 100.14 -59.74 76.53
N ASP A 606 100.59 -60.54 75.55
CA ASP A 606 102.01 -60.97 75.40
C ASP A 606 102.32 -61.70 74.05
N ALA A 607 103.62 -61.84 73.74
CA ALA A 607 104.31 -62.89 72.94
C ALA A 607 105.15 -62.40 71.72
N GLY A 608 106.42 -62.02 71.95
CA GLY A 608 107.41 -61.85 70.87
C GLY A 608 108.82 -61.38 71.27
N ALA A 609 109.69 -62.26 71.77
CA ALA A 609 111.02 -61.87 72.26
C ALA A 609 112.15 -62.92 72.05
N ARG A 610 113.39 -62.44 71.87
CA ARG A 610 114.68 -63.08 72.27
C ARG A 610 115.90 -62.18 71.99
N ASP A 611 116.95 -62.36 72.79
CA ASP A 611 118.23 -61.64 72.74
C ASP A 611 119.42 -62.64 72.77
N ALA A 612 120.51 -62.31 72.06
CA ALA A 612 121.87 -62.85 72.20
C ALA A 612 122.82 -62.14 71.20
N GLY A 613 123.92 -61.56 71.68
CA GLY A 613 124.86 -60.80 70.84
C GLY A 613 126.24 -61.44 70.62
N THR A 614 127.05 -60.84 69.73
CA THR A 614 128.48 -61.14 69.58
C THR A 614 129.33 -60.09 70.31
N SER A 615 129.57 -60.35 71.60
CA SER A 615 130.80 -60.04 72.37
C SER A 615 131.38 -58.61 72.46
N THR A 616 131.40 -58.10 73.69
CA THR A 616 132.47 -57.30 74.35
C THR A 616 132.86 -55.90 73.83
N GLY A 617 132.49 -54.86 74.60
CA GLY A 617 132.91 -53.45 74.48
C GLY A 617 132.44 -52.59 75.68
N VAL A 618 132.98 -51.38 75.86
CA VAL A 618 132.85 -50.53 77.09
C VAL A 618 133.26 -49.06 76.78
N MET A 619 132.96 -47.99 77.55
CA MET A 619 132.43 -47.83 78.93
C MET A 619 131.41 -46.66 79.05
N ASP A 620 130.58 -46.69 80.11
CA ASP A 620 130.11 -45.53 80.92
C ASP A 620 129.24 -44.41 80.27
N ALA A 621 128.88 -43.40 81.07
CA ALA A 621 127.82 -42.40 80.82
C ALA A 621 128.20 -41.18 79.95
N GLY A 622 127.19 -40.51 79.37
CA GLY A 622 127.36 -39.28 78.59
C GLY A 622 126.07 -38.48 78.32
N VAL A 623 126.22 -37.15 78.29
CA VAL A 623 125.28 -36.02 78.08
C VAL A 623 126.07 -35.04 77.17
N PRO A 624 125.53 -34.10 76.32
CA PRO A 624 124.17 -33.78 75.83
C PRO A 624 124.08 -33.50 74.28
N ASP A 625 123.03 -32.76 73.85
CA ASP A 625 122.94 -31.66 72.85
C ASP A 625 123.21 -31.81 71.32
N ASP A 626 122.57 -30.86 70.60
CA ASP A 626 122.75 -30.36 69.21
C ASP A 626 122.48 -31.31 68.00
N GLU A 627 122.02 -30.86 66.82
CA GLU A 627 121.66 -29.50 66.31
C GLU A 627 120.18 -29.41 65.86
#